data_AF-R6BCK2-F1
#
_entry.id   AF-R6BCK2-F1
#
_cell.length_a   1.000
_cell.length_b   1.000
_cell.length_c   1.000
_cell.angle_alpha   90.00
_cell.angle_beta   90.00
_cell.angle_gamma   90.00
#
_symmetry.space_group_name_H-M   'P 1'
#
loop_
_entity.id
_entity.type
_entity.pdbx_description
1 polymer ?
#
loop_
_entity_poly.entity_id
_entity_poly.type
_entity_poly.pdbx_seq_one_letter_code
_entity_poly.pdbx_strand_id
1 'polypeptide(L)'
;MGDDYVKLNIKTYIKSSTKEVYTPKLHSISAGAGWGADYGDPQNYLIQEAYGYDNAYYSAKYTNISSVEENENNTELLNDYKEFTRLLEEADNIVDDMDKRYAAFAKAEAYMIDNALVIPQYCGDGWTLTKINPYSMKRAVFGCQNNKMKNWETNKNGYTAEEMEKIAAEYAAS
;
A
#
# COMPACT_ATOMS: atom_id res chain seq x y z
N MET A 1 15.98 -29.26 -4.13
CA MET A 1 14.67 -28.63 -3.83
C MET A 1 14.11 -29.45 -2.69
N GLY A 2 13.86 -28.83 -1.53
CA GLY A 2 13.47 -29.54 -0.30
C GLY A 2 12.05 -30.12 -0.38
N ASP A 3 11.78 -31.12 0.45
CA ASP A 3 10.48 -31.81 0.55
C ASP A 3 9.41 -30.96 1.29
N ASP A 4 9.75 -29.73 1.68
CA ASP A 4 8.85 -28.80 2.34
C ASP A 4 7.93 -28.12 1.32
N TYR A 5 6.62 -28.28 1.50
CA TYR A 5 5.61 -27.63 0.67
C TYR A 5 4.46 -27.08 1.53
N VAL A 6 3.93 -25.93 1.12
CA VAL A 6 2.73 -25.34 1.73
C VAL A 6 1.52 -25.73 0.90
N LYS A 7 0.52 -26.35 1.54
CA LYS A 7 -0.76 -26.63 0.89
C LYS A 7 -1.72 -25.46 1.08
N LEU A 8 -1.94 -24.68 0.01
CA LEU A 8 -2.91 -23.59 0.01
C LEU A 8 -4.34 -24.13 -0.18
N ASN A 9 -5.24 -23.75 0.73
CA ASN A 9 -6.67 -23.99 0.59
C ASN A 9 -7.37 -22.68 0.20
N ILE A 10 -7.52 -22.46 -1.11
CA ILE A 10 -8.11 -21.22 -1.63
C ILE A 10 -9.63 -21.31 -1.53
N LYS A 11 -10.21 -20.42 -0.73
CA LYS A 11 -11.66 -20.28 -0.53
C LYS A 11 -12.16 -18.98 -1.14
N THR A 12 -13.43 -18.95 -1.53
CA THR A 12 -14.13 -17.77 -2.06
C THR A 12 -15.15 -17.23 -1.05
N TYR A 13 -15.43 -15.94 -1.12
CA TYR A 13 -16.54 -15.27 -0.41
C TYR A 13 -17.64 -14.87 -1.39
N ILE A 14 -18.86 -14.60 -0.91
CA ILE A 14 -20.01 -14.34 -1.80
C ILE A 14 -20.17 -12.84 -2.08
N LYS A 15 -20.15 -11.99 -1.05
CA LYS A 15 -20.45 -10.54 -1.17
C LYS A 15 -19.33 -9.65 -0.64
N SER A 16 -18.66 -10.04 0.44
CA SER A 16 -17.65 -9.20 1.08
C SER A 16 -16.65 -10.03 1.87
N SER A 17 -15.40 -10.02 1.43
CA SER A 17 -14.27 -10.59 2.16
C SER A 17 -14.16 -10.02 3.58
N THR A 18 -14.40 -8.72 3.75
CA THR A 18 -14.41 -8.09 5.07
C THR A 18 -15.41 -8.75 6.02
N LYS A 19 -16.67 -8.89 5.62
CA LYS A 19 -17.72 -9.42 6.51
C LYS A 19 -17.62 -10.93 6.69
N GLU A 20 -17.28 -11.66 5.64
CA GLU A 20 -17.36 -13.12 5.61
C GLU A 20 -16.03 -13.80 6.02
N VAL A 21 -14.90 -13.09 5.95
CA VAL A 21 -13.57 -13.67 6.18
C VAL A 21 -12.76 -12.88 7.20
N TYR A 22 -12.50 -11.59 6.97
CA TYR A 22 -11.57 -10.81 7.80
C TYR A 22 -12.11 -10.48 9.19
N THR A 23 -13.34 -9.96 9.29
CA THR A 23 -14.01 -9.69 10.59
C THR A 23 -14.15 -10.95 11.45
N PRO A 24 -14.60 -12.11 10.93
CA PRO A 24 -14.64 -13.35 11.71
C PRO A 24 -13.27 -14.05 11.85
N LYS A 25 -12.20 -13.47 11.28
CA LYS A 25 -10.80 -13.96 11.39
C LYS A 25 -10.60 -15.39 10.86
N LEU A 26 -11.16 -15.67 9.68
CA LEU A 26 -11.12 -17.01 9.06
C LEU A 26 -9.98 -17.20 8.04
N HIS A 27 -9.12 -16.20 7.86
CA HIS A 27 -7.98 -16.24 6.95
C HIS A 27 -6.68 -16.59 7.66
N SER A 28 -5.81 -17.31 6.95
CA SER A 28 -4.39 -17.44 7.33
C SER A 28 -3.51 -16.43 6.59
N ILE A 29 -3.97 -15.92 5.44
CA ILE A 29 -3.29 -14.94 4.60
C ILE A 29 -4.34 -13.92 4.13
N SER A 30 -4.04 -12.63 4.23
CA SER A 30 -4.84 -11.58 3.61
C SER A 30 -4.25 -11.25 2.24
N ALA A 31 -4.96 -11.64 1.17
CA ALA A 31 -4.53 -11.40 -0.20
C ALA A 31 -5.40 -10.31 -0.83
N GLY A 32 -4.78 -9.29 -1.43
CA GLY A 32 -5.47 -8.16 -2.06
C GLY A 32 -5.84 -7.02 -1.11
N ALA A 33 -5.39 -7.04 0.14
CA ALA A 33 -5.29 -5.83 0.94
C ALA A 33 -4.25 -4.90 0.31
N GLY A 34 -4.59 -3.63 0.20
CA GLY A 34 -3.73 -2.61 -0.37
C GLY A 34 -3.94 -1.29 0.32
N TRP A 35 -2.97 -0.39 0.13
CA TRP A 35 -2.97 0.95 0.70
C TRP A 35 -2.60 1.93 -0.39
N GLY A 36 -3.38 3.00 -0.51
CA GLY A 36 -2.98 4.19 -1.24
C GLY A 36 -2.70 5.26 -0.21
N ALA A 37 -1.45 5.71 -0.08
CA ALA A 37 -1.10 6.70 0.93
C ALA A 37 -1.93 7.97 0.76
N ASP A 38 -2.42 8.52 1.86
CA ASP A 38 -3.20 9.76 1.86
C ASP A 38 -2.35 11.00 1.55
N TYR A 39 -1.06 10.95 1.90
CA TYR A 39 -0.07 12.00 1.68
C TYR A 39 1.33 11.42 1.42
N GLY A 40 2.19 12.21 0.76
CA GLY A 40 3.50 11.78 0.26
C GLY A 40 4.60 11.69 1.31
N ASP A 41 4.40 10.90 2.37
CA ASP A 41 5.44 10.56 3.34
C ASP A 41 5.53 9.02 3.46
N PRO A 42 6.74 8.42 3.45
CA PRO A 42 6.92 6.97 3.64
C PRO A 42 6.23 6.41 4.89
N GLN A 43 6.12 7.22 5.95
CA GLN A 43 5.41 6.87 7.18
C GLN A 43 3.99 6.40 6.89
N ASN A 44 3.30 7.03 5.94
CA ASN A 44 1.89 6.74 5.63
C ASN A 44 1.67 5.30 5.13
N TYR A 45 2.66 4.75 4.43
CA TYR A 45 2.65 3.34 4.00
C TYR A 45 3.08 2.41 5.12
N LEU A 46 4.20 2.71 5.78
CA LEU A 46 4.84 1.79 6.71
C LEU A 46 4.08 1.65 8.04
N ILE A 47 3.42 2.72 8.51
CA ILE A 47 2.62 2.69 9.74
C ILE A 47 1.48 1.66 9.70
N GLN A 48 1.04 1.22 8.52
CA GLN A 48 -0.06 0.26 8.41
C GLN A 48 0.25 -1.10 9.02
N GLU A 49 1.54 -1.46 9.11
CA GLU A 49 2.04 -2.72 9.68
C GLU A 49 2.59 -2.54 11.12
N ALA A 50 2.44 -1.36 11.73
CA ALA A 50 2.97 -1.10 13.07
C ALA A 50 2.22 -1.90 14.16
N TYR A 51 2.96 -2.34 15.17
CA TYR A 51 2.47 -3.12 16.30
C TYR A 51 1.87 -2.21 17.37
N GLY A 52 0.70 -2.56 17.89
CA GLY A 52 0.04 -1.82 18.98
C GLY A 52 -0.70 -0.53 18.58
N TYR A 53 -0.67 -0.16 17.29
CA TYR A 53 -1.37 1.01 16.78
C TYR A 53 -2.79 0.65 16.30
N ASP A 54 -3.83 1.25 16.90
CA ASP A 54 -5.23 1.00 16.53
C ASP A 54 -5.58 1.47 15.10
N ASN A 55 -4.82 2.44 14.59
CA ASN A 55 -4.96 3.00 13.26
C ASN A 55 -4.02 2.38 12.21
N ALA A 56 -3.14 1.44 12.60
CA ALA A 56 -2.35 0.65 11.67
C ALA A 56 -3.27 -0.36 10.97
N TYR A 57 -3.75 -0.05 9.76
CA TYR A 57 -4.88 -0.75 9.17
C TYR A 57 -4.60 -2.25 8.96
N TYR A 58 -3.40 -2.63 8.53
CA TYR A 58 -3.05 -4.02 8.30
C TYR A 58 -2.92 -4.80 9.61
N SER A 59 -2.18 -4.25 10.56
CA SER A 59 -2.04 -4.80 11.91
C SER A 59 -3.37 -4.95 12.64
N ALA A 60 -4.22 -3.93 12.57
CA ALA A 60 -5.46 -3.88 13.35
C ALA A 60 -6.64 -4.63 12.70
N LYS A 61 -6.67 -4.77 11.36
CA LYS A 61 -7.84 -5.33 10.64
C LYS A 61 -7.56 -6.63 9.91
N TYR A 62 -6.32 -6.91 9.51
CA TYR A 62 -5.98 -8.13 8.78
C TYR A 62 -5.16 -9.09 9.65
N THR A 63 -3.95 -8.72 10.05
CA THR A 63 -3.09 -9.65 10.80
C THR A 63 -3.55 -9.82 12.25
N ASN A 64 -4.20 -8.79 12.82
CA ASN A 64 -4.63 -8.73 14.21
C ASN A 64 -3.46 -8.94 15.20
N ILE A 65 -2.23 -8.65 14.76
CA ILE A 65 -1.00 -9.03 15.46
C ILE A 65 -0.94 -8.50 16.90
N SER A 66 -1.46 -7.30 17.14
CA SER A 66 -1.50 -6.67 18.47
C SER A 66 -2.43 -7.38 19.46
N SER A 67 -3.32 -8.26 18.98
CA SER A 67 -4.23 -9.05 19.81
C SER A 67 -3.78 -10.51 19.99
N VAL A 68 -2.64 -10.89 19.43
CA VAL A 68 -2.11 -12.24 19.52
C VAL A 68 -1.46 -12.42 20.89
N GLU A 69 -1.94 -13.40 21.66
CA GLU A 69 -1.29 -13.79 22.91
C GLU A 69 0.03 -14.52 22.61
N GLU A 70 1.10 -14.07 23.26
CA GLU A 70 2.45 -14.62 23.09
C GLU A 70 2.52 -16.07 23.61
N ASN A 71 3.13 -16.93 22.81
CA ASN A 71 3.45 -18.31 23.14
C ASN A 71 4.71 -18.76 22.37
N GLU A 72 5.17 -19.96 22.66
CA GLU A 72 6.41 -20.53 22.11
C GLU A 72 6.49 -20.53 20.56
N ASN A 73 5.35 -20.50 19.85
CA ASN A 73 5.32 -20.55 18.39
C ASN A 73 5.28 -19.17 17.71
N ASN A 74 5.05 -18.08 18.45
CA ASN A 74 4.85 -16.74 17.85
C ASN A 74 5.70 -15.63 18.49
N THR A 75 6.52 -15.93 19.48
CA THR A 75 7.44 -14.95 20.11
C THR A 75 8.34 -14.26 19.07
N GLU A 76 8.92 -15.00 18.13
CA GLU A 76 9.80 -14.43 17.10
C GLU A 76 9.04 -13.42 16.21
N LEU A 77 7.88 -13.84 15.68
CA LEU A 77 7.00 -12.97 14.91
C LEU A 77 6.62 -11.68 15.67
N LEU A 78 6.22 -11.81 16.93
CA LEU A 78 5.85 -10.65 17.76
C LEU A 78 7.05 -9.71 17.98
N ASN A 79 8.26 -10.26 18.10
CA ASN A 79 9.48 -9.46 18.21
C ASN A 79 9.81 -8.74 16.91
N ASP A 80 9.63 -9.38 15.75
CA ASP A 80 9.85 -8.74 14.45
C ASP A 80 8.92 -7.55 14.22
N TYR A 81 7.63 -7.70 14.55
CA TYR A 81 6.68 -6.59 14.48
C TYR A 81 7.04 -5.44 15.43
N LYS A 82 7.49 -5.75 16.66
CA LYS A 82 7.93 -4.73 17.62
C LYS A 82 9.21 -4.03 17.15
N GLU A 83 10.16 -4.76 16.58
CA GLU A 83 11.41 -4.20 16.07
C GLU A 83 11.17 -3.32 14.83
N PHE A 84 10.34 -3.78 13.89
CA PHE A 84 9.87 -2.96 12.78
C PHE A 84 9.25 -1.65 13.27
N THR A 85 8.37 -1.74 14.27
CA THR A 85 7.69 -0.56 14.85
C THR A 85 8.69 0.40 15.49
N ARG A 86 9.71 -0.12 16.20
CA ARG A 86 10.79 0.71 16.75
C ARG A 86 11.57 1.44 15.65
N LEU A 87 11.94 0.75 14.57
CA LEU A 87 12.65 1.35 13.43
C LEU A 87 11.81 2.43 12.74
N LEU A 88 10.50 2.18 12.59
CA LEU A 88 9.54 3.14 12.06
C LEU A 88 9.46 4.41 12.92
N GLU A 89 9.31 4.25 14.23
CA GLU A 89 9.23 5.37 15.18
C GLU A 89 10.52 6.18 15.22
N GLU A 90 11.68 5.51 15.15
CA GLU A 90 12.98 6.19 15.03
C GLU A 90 13.07 7.04 13.77
N ALA A 91 12.60 6.52 12.63
CA ALA A 91 12.57 7.27 11.38
C ALA A 91 11.59 8.46 11.46
N ASP A 92 10.40 8.26 12.02
CA ASP A 92 9.37 9.30 12.11
C ASP A 92 9.76 10.45 13.06
N ASN A 93 10.57 10.17 14.08
CA ASN A 93 11.10 11.19 14.99
C ASN A 93 12.15 12.11 14.35
N ILE A 94 12.70 11.78 13.17
CA ILE A 94 13.61 12.65 12.42
C ILE A 94 12.79 13.70 11.67
N VAL A 95 12.79 14.95 12.16
CA VAL A 95 11.96 16.05 11.62
C VAL A 95 12.77 17.21 11.06
N ASP A 96 14.08 17.18 11.21
CA ASP A 96 15.01 18.27 10.86
C ASP A 96 15.98 17.92 9.71
N ASP A 97 16.06 16.65 9.32
CA ASP A 97 16.97 16.15 8.28
C ASP A 97 16.26 15.13 7.38
N MET A 98 15.83 15.57 6.19
CA MET A 98 15.05 14.73 5.27
C MET A 98 15.84 13.57 4.70
N ASP A 99 17.14 13.74 4.42
CA ASP A 99 17.97 12.67 3.88
C ASP A 99 18.15 11.56 4.92
N LYS A 100 18.37 11.93 6.19
CA LYS A 100 18.42 10.95 7.29
C LYS A 100 17.06 10.29 7.54
N ARG A 101 15.96 11.05 7.50
CA ARG A 101 14.59 10.52 7.63
C ARG A 101 14.32 9.46 6.57
N TYR A 102 14.64 9.75 5.31
CA TYR A 102 14.44 8.79 4.22
C TYR A 102 15.34 7.57 4.32
N ALA A 103 16.61 7.73 4.70
CA ALA A 103 17.50 6.60 4.95
C ALA A 103 17.00 5.70 6.09
N ALA A 104 16.45 6.28 7.15
CA ALA A 104 15.86 5.54 8.27
C ALA A 104 14.59 4.79 7.87
N PHE A 105 13.69 5.41 7.09
CA PHE A 105 12.52 4.71 6.55
C PHE A 105 12.89 3.59 5.58
N ALA A 106 13.89 3.78 4.72
CA ALA A 106 14.38 2.73 3.85
C ALA A 106 14.91 1.52 4.64
N LYS A 107 15.54 1.76 5.80
CA LYS A 107 15.94 0.69 6.73
C LYS A 107 14.74 -0.03 7.35
N ALA A 108 13.71 0.70 7.76
CA ALA A 108 12.47 0.13 8.30
C ALA A 108 11.73 -0.71 7.24
N GLU A 109 11.63 -0.21 6.00
CA GLU A 109 11.03 -0.93 4.88
C GLU A 109 11.81 -2.20 4.52
N ALA A 110 13.14 -2.14 4.46
CA ALA A 110 13.97 -3.31 4.23
C ALA A 110 13.73 -4.38 5.30
N TYR A 111 13.69 -3.99 6.58
CA TYR A 111 13.38 -4.94 7.68
C TYR A 111 12.00 -5.59 7.49
N MET A 112 10.98 -4.81 7.13
CA MET A 112 9.62 -5.30 6.90
C MET A 112 9.56 -6.36 5.78
N ILE A 113 10.30 -6.13 4.69
CA ILE A 113 10.34 -7.02 3.53
C ILE A 113 11.21 -8.26 3.81
N ASP A 114 12.39 -8.09 4.40
CA ASP A 114 13.33 -9.17 4.69
C ASP A 114 12.73 -10.19 5.68
N ASN A 115 11.89 -9.73 6.62
CA ASN A 115 11.15 -10.58 7.55
C ASN A 115 9.76 -11.00 7.05
N ALA A 116 9.43 -10.67 5.78
CA ALA A 116 8.17 -11.02 5.12
C ALA A 116 6.91 -10.64 5.93
N LEU A 117 6.95 -9.53 6.68
CA LEU A 117 5.78 -9.01 7.40
C LEU A 117 4.67 -8.63 6.41
N VAL A 118 5.08 -8.10 5.26
CA VAL A 118 4.24 -7.92 4.07
C VAL A 118 5.01 -8.41 2.84
N ILE A 119 4.29 -8.94 1.85
CA ILE A 119 4.85 -9.33 0.55
C ILE A 119 4.24 -8.41 -0.52
N PRO A 120 4.96 -7.37 -0.97
CA PRO A 120 4.47 -6.47 -2.01
C PRO A 120 4.22 -7.22 -3.31
N GLN A 121 3.01 -7.12 -3.88
CA GLN A 121 2.64 -7.85 -5.09
C GLN A 121 2.50 -6.96 -6.33
N TYR A 122 1.98 -5.75 -6.17
CA TYR A 122 1.69 -4.87 -7.30
C TYR A 122 1.63 -3.41 -6.89
N CYS A 123 2.30 -2.56 -7.66
CA CYS A 123 2.14 -1.12 -7.66
C CYS A 123 2.15 -0.67 -9.13
N GLY A 124 1.04 -0.12 -9.63
CA GLY A 124 0.98 0.33 -11.02
C GLY A 124 -0.40 0.73 -11.49
N ASP A 125 -0.44 1.35 -12.67
CA ASP A 125 -1.65 1.84 -13.33
C ASP A 125 -2.22 0.83 -14.33
N GLY A 126 -3.54 0.83 -14.48
CA GLY A 126 -4.24 0.10 -15.54
C GLY A 126 -4.45 0.93 -16.80
N TRP A 127 -4.84 0.28 -17.89
CA TRP A 127 -5.26 0.96 -19.11
C TRP A 127 -6.72 1.38 -19.04
N THR A 128 -7.01 2.61 -19.46
CA THR A 128 -8.39 3.13 -19.49
C THR A 128 -8.71 3.73 -20.86
N LEU A 129 -9.81 3.30 -21.47
CA LEU A 129 -10.38 3.99 -22.62
C LEU A 129 -11.20 5.20 -22.12
N THR A 130 -10.84 6.41 -22.55
CA THR A 130 -11.44 7.62 -22.00
C THR A 130 -11.72 8.69 -23.06
N LYS A 131 -12.72 9.53 -22.77
CA LYS A 131 -13.01 10.78 -23.49
C LYS A 131 -12.41 12.02 -22.82
N ILE A 132 -11.68 11.80 -21.73
CA ILE A 132 -11.00 12.85 -20.96
C ILE A 132 -9.58 13.01 -21.51
N ASN A 133 -9.09 14.23 -21.59
CA ASN A 133 -7.68 14.49 -21.82
C ASN A 133 -6.88 14.18 -20.53
N PRO A 134 -6.09 13.08 -20.46
CA PRO A 134 -5.34 12.72 -19.27
C PRO A 134 -4.24 13.72 -18.87
N TYR A 135 -3.86 14.63 -19.76
CA TYR A 135 -2.86 15.68 -19.48
C TYR A 135 -3.48 16.95 -18.87
N SER A 136 -4.81 17.11 -18.97
CA SER A 136 -5.55 18.16 -18.25
C SER A 136 -5.85 17.79 -16.78
N MET A 137 -5.66 16.52 -16.44
CA MET A 137 -5.93 15.99 -15.10
C MET A 137 -4.79 16.31 -14.14
N LYS A 138 -5.12 16.55 -12.87
CA LYS A 138 -4.11 16.54 -11.81
C LYS A 138 -3.59 15.11 -11.65
N ARG A 139 -2.25 14.98 -11.60
CA ARG A 139 -1.56 13.72 -11.29
C ARG A 139 -0.88 13.86 -9.92
N ALA A 140 -1.29 13.02 -8.99
CA ALA A 140 -0.67 12.83 -7.69
C ALA A 140 -0.44 11.33 -7.50
N VAL A 141 0.68 10.97 -6.89
CA VAL A 141 1.03 9.58 -6.56
C VAL A 141 0.47 9.14 -5.19
N PHE A 142 -0.24 10.04 -4.51
CA PHE A 142 -0.87 9.84 -3.22
C PHE A 142 -2.16 10.66 -3.12
N GLY A 143 -3.02 10.26 -2.17
CA GLY A 143 -4.27 10.91 -1.83
C GLY A 143 -5.33 10.83 -2.92
N CYS A 144 -6.40 11.60 -2.73
CA CYS A 144 -7.57 11.55 -3.62
C CYS A 144 -7.54 12.59 -4.75
N GLN A 145 -6.41 13.25 -5.02
CA GLN A 145 -6.38 14.38 -5.96
C GLN A 145 -6.76 13.95 -7.39
N ASN A 146 -6.38 12.73 -7.79
CA ASN A 146 -6.70 12.17 -9.11
C ASN A 146 -8.21 11.95 -9.30
N ASN A 147 -8.98 11.87 -8.21
CA ASN A 147 -10.44 11.71 -8.26
C ASN A 147 -11.17 13.06 -8.40
N LYS A 148 -10.47 14.18 -8.34
CA LYS A 148 -11.08 15.52 -8.46
C LYS A 148 -11.25 15.90 -9.93
N MET A 149 -12.49 15.92 -10.39
CA MET A 149 -12.89 16.35 -11.73
C MET A 149 -12.90 17.88 -11.85
N LYS A 150 -11.74 18.51 -11.67
CA LYS A 150 -11.57 19.96 -11.77
C LYS A 150 -10.67 20.29 -12.95
N ASN A 151 -11.18 21.14 -13.85
CA ASN A 151 -10.49 21.59 -15.07
C ASN A 151 -10.13 20.47 -16.06
N TRP A 152 -10.87 19.35 -16.02
CA TRP A 152 -10.66 18.28 -16.99
C TRP A 152 -11.23 18.69 -18.33
N GLU A 153 -10.41 18.56 -19.37
CA GLU A 153 -10.85 18.72 -20.74
C GLU A 153 -11.43 17.40 -21.24
N THR A 154 -12.49 17.48 -22.03
CA THR A 154 -13.15 16.29 -22.59
C THR A 154 -13.47 16.50 -24.07
N ASN A 155 -13.44 15.40 -24.83
CA ASN A 155 -13.84 15.38 -26.23
C ASN A 155 -14.98 14.37 -26.43
N LYS A 156 -16.12 14.85 -26.94
CA LYS A 156 -17.31 14.02 -27.18
C LYS A 156 -17.01 12.82 -28.09
N ASN A 157 -16.11 12.99 -29.04
CA ASN A 157 -15.73 11.97 -30.03
C ASN A 157 -14.58 11.06 -29.56
N GLY A 158 -13.99 11.34 -28.38
CA GLY A 158 -12.71 10.77 -27.98
C GLY A 158 -11.55 11.48 -28.67
N TYR A 159 -10.34 10.98 -28.42
CA TYR A 159 -9.11 11.51 -29.02
C TYR A 159 -8.48 10.46 -29.93
N THR A 160 -7.97 10.89 -31.08
CA THR A 160 -7.13 10.04 -31.93
C THR A 160 -5.72 9.91 -31.35
N ALA A 161 -4.94 8.95 -31.84
CA ALA A 161 -3.55 8.79 -31.43
C ALA A 161 -2.71 10.06 -31.73
N GLU A 162 -2.88 10.65 -32.92
CA GLU A 162 -2.18 11.88 -33.33
C GLU A 162 -2.54 13.08 -32.45
N GLU A 163 -3.82 13.25 -32.10
CA GLU A 163 -4.27 14.30 -31.18
C GLU A 163 -3.64 14.12 -29.80
N MET A 164 -3.58 12.89 -29.29
CA MET A 164 -2.97 12.59 -28.00
C MET A 164 -1.45 12.80 -27.99
N GLU A 165 -0.75 12.43 -29.06
CA GLU A 165 0.69 12.69 -29.20
C GLU A 165 0.98 14.19 -29.19
N LYS A 166 0.16 14.98 -29.89
CA LYS A 166 0.30 16.44 -29.90
C LYS A 166 0.08 17.03 -28.50
N ILE A 167 -0.99 16.64 -27.81
CA ILE A 167 -1.28 17.11 -26.44
C ILE A 167 -0.15 16.72 -25.48
N ALA A 168 0.38 15.51 -25.60
CA ALA A 168 1.49 15.05 -24.78
C ALA A 168 2.75 15.91 -24.99
N ALA A 169 3.06 16.26 -26.24
CA ALA A 169 4.20 17.11 -26.57
C ALA A 169 4.03 18.54 -26.04
N GLU A 170 2.82 19.12 -26.13
CA GLU A 170 2.50 20.44 -25.57
C GLU A 170 2.63 20.45 -24.03
N TYR A 171 2.14 19.40 -23.36
CA TYR A 171 2.27 19.25 -21.90
C TYR A 171 3.73 19.08 -21.46
N ALA A 172 4.54 18.32 -22.20
CA ALA A 172 5.95 18.14 -21.86
C ALA A 172 6.80 19.41 -22.04
N ALA A 173 6.30 20.39 -22.80
CA ALA A 173 6.98 21.65 -23.06
C ALA A 173 6.61 22.78 -22.08
N SER A 174 5.62 22.57 -21.20
CA SER A 174 5.17 23.53 -20.18
C SER A 174 5.85 23.32 -18.82
#